data_AF-W6MPU6-F1
#
_entry.id   AF-W6MPU6-F1
#
_cell.length_a   1.000
_cell.length_b   1.000
_cell.length_c   1.000
_cell.angle_alpha   90.00
_cell.angle_beta   90.00
_cell.angle_gamma   90.00
#
_symmetry.space_group_name_H-M   'P 1'
#
loop_
_entity.id
_entity.type
_entity.pdbx_description
1 polymer ?
#
loop_
_entity_poly.entity_id
_entity_poly.type
_entity_poly.pdbx_seq_one_letter_code
_entity_poly.pdbx_strand_id
1 'polypeptide(L)'
;MFEYLKSQNSIFDINDRSTWVERNLPFHSPHNVFLLYECSHEDFMWDVRAESGVLEAYSRLWDTEKLLISFDGFNLGFPHRPDRDGVSPAWPRNQILRVI
;
A
#
# COMPACT_ATOMS: atom_id res chain seq x y z
N MET A 1 3.53 -9.61 -1.32
CA MET A 1 4.06 -8.24 -1.48
C MET A 1 5.44 -8.17 -2.16
N PHE A 2 6.53 -8.70 -1.59
CA PHE A 2 7.85 -8.57 -2.24
C PHE A 2 7.94 -9.29 -3.59
N GLU A 3 7.28 -10.45 -3.72
CA GLU A 3 7.14 -11.15 -5.00
C GLU A 3 6.43 -10.30 -6.06
N TYR A 4 5.39 -9.54 -5.68
CA TYR A 4 4.75 -8.56 -6.55
C TYR A 4 5.75 -7.49 -7.02
N LEU A 5 6.52 -6.88 -6.11
CA LEU A 5 7.51 -5.86 -6.50
C LEU A 5 8.55 -6.42 -7.49
N LYS A 6 9.01 -7.66 -7.25
CA LYS A 6 9.96 -8.37 -8.11
C LYS A 6 9.34 -8.77 -9.45
N SER A 7 8.04 -9.09 -9.50
CA SER A 7 7.33 -9.42 -10.75
C SER A 7 7.16 -8.19 -11.65
N GLN A 8 6.98 -7.00 -11.06
CA GLN A 8 6.89 -5.75 -11.81
C GLN A 8 8.24 -5.27 -12.33
N ASN A 9 9.33 -5.58 -11.63
CA ASN A 9 10.69 -5.28 -12.07
C ASN A 9 11.70 -6.28 -11.51
N SER A 10 12.30 -7.10 -12.38
CA SER A 10 13.23 -8.16 -12.00
C SER A 10 14.56 -7.65 -11.41
N ILE A 11 14.86 -6.36 -11.53
CA ILE A 11 16.05 -5.73 -10.92
C ILE A 11 15.84 -5.52 -9.41
N PHE A 12 14.60 -5.44 -8.93
CA PHE A 12 14.32 -5.29 -7.50
C PHE A 12 14.79 -6.52 -6.70
N ASP A 13 15.60 -6.29 -5.68
CA ASP A 13 16.02 -7.30 -4.70
C ASP A 13 15.86 -6.74 -3.28
N ILE A 14 15.03 -7.41 -2.48
CA ILE A 14 14.82 -7.06 -1.07
C ILE A 14 16.10 -7.22 -0.22
N ASN A 15 17.08 -7.99 -0.67
CA ASN A 15 18.34 -8.18 0.05
C ASN A 15 19.43 -7.18 -0.37
N ASP A 16 19.24 -6.46 -1.48
CA ASP A 16 20.19 -5.44 -1.96
C ASP A 16 19.53 -4.06 -1.95
N ARG A 17 19.87 -3.27 -0.93
CA ARG A 17 19.37 -1.90 -0.74
C ARG A 17 19.70 -0.96 -1.89
N SER A 18 20.76 -1.22 -2.66
CA SER A 18 21.11 -0.39 -3.81
C SER A 18 20.05 -0.49 -4.93
N THR A 19 19.23 -1.55 -4.90
CA THR A 19 18.14 -1.76 -5.86
C THR A 19 16.85 -1.08 -5.46
N TRP A 20 16.72 -0.57 -4.23
CA TRP A 20 15.51 0.07 -3.73
C TRP A 20 15.41 1.51 -4.25
N VAL A 21 15.41 1.70 -5.56
CA VAL A 21 15.33 3.02 -6.21
C VAL A 21 14.07 3.12 -7.04
N GLU A 22 13.58 4.33 -7.29
CA GLU A 22 12.30 4.62 -7.96
C GLU A 22 12.14 3.85 -9.26
N ARG A 23 13.16 3.90 -10.11
CA ARG A 23 13.18 3.23 -11.41
C ARG A 23 13.06 1.71 -11.33
N ASN A 24 13.36 1.11 -10.18
CA ASN A 24 13.29 -0.32 -9.93
C ASN A 24 11.98 -0.73 -9.24
N LEU A 25 11.10 0.21 -8.91
CA LEU A 25 9.82 -0.06 -8.26
C LEU A 25 8.66 0.16 -9.25
N PRO A 26 7.50 -0.49 -9.04
CA PRO A 26 6.28 -0.16 -9.79
C PRO A 26 5.94 1.33 -9.62
N PHE A 27 5.21 1.90 -10.58
CA PHE A 27 4.76 3.30 -10.44
C PHE A 27 3.97 3.49 -9.15
N HIS A 28 4.34 4.52 -8.40
CA HIS A 28 3.71 4.92 -7.15
C HIS A 28 3.66 6.44 -7.06
N SER A 29 2.77 6.96 -6.22
CA SER A 29 2.73 8.38 -5.95
C SER A 29 4.00 8.83 -5.17
N PRO A 30 4.31 10.13 -5.14
CA PRO A 30 5.40 10.66 -4.31
C PRO A 30 5.28 10.31 -2.81
N HIS A 31 4.08 9.95 -2.36
CA HIS A 31 3.79 9.54 -0.98
C HIS A 31 3.92 8.01 -0.76
N ASN A 32 4.48 7.27 -1.72
CA ASN A 32 4.60 5.81 -1.70
C ASN A 32 3.28 5.05 -1.78
N VAL A 33 2.25 5.66 -2.36
CA VAL A 33 0.96 4.99 -2.57
C VAL A 33 1.01 4.24 -3.91
N PHE A 34 0.82 2.93 -3.88
CA PHE A 34 0.71 2.04 -5.04
C PHE A 34 -0.78 1.80 -5.32
N LEU A 35 -1.26 2.18 -6.51
CA LEU A 35 -2.67 2.11 -6.90
C LEU A 35 -2.90 1.50 -8.29
N LEU A 36 -1.83 1.23 -9.04
CA LEU A 36 -1.90 0.76 -10.42
C LEU A 36 -1.44 -0.69 -10.52
N TYR A 37 -1.48 -1.25 -11.74
CA TYR A 37 -0.93 -2.57 -12.06
C TYR A 37 -1.45 -3.69 -11.16
N GLU A 38 -2.78 -3.76 -11.00
CA GLU A 38 -3.48 -4.83 -10.29
C GLU A 38 -3.06 -5.01 -8.82
N CYS A 39 -2.29 -4.06 -8.26
CA CYS A 39 -1.76 -4.14 -6.90
C CYS A 39 -2.83 -4.43 -5.84
N SER A 40 -4.04 -3.92 -6.04
CA SER A 40 -5.19 -4.14 -5.17
C SER A 40 -5.73 -5.57 -5.21
N HIS A 41 -5.42 -6.35 -6.23
CA HIS A 41 -5.91 -7.71 -6.45
C HIS A 41 -4.86 -8.80 -6.17
N GLU A 42 -3.68 -8.41 -5.72
CA GLU A 42 -2.62 -9.32 -5.27
C GLU A 42 -3.05 -10.16 -4.05
N ASP A 43 -2.45 -11.33 -3.92
CA ASP A 43 -2.73 -12.33 -2.87
C ASP A 43 -2.70 -11.73 -1.46
N PHE A 44 -1.63 -11.03 -1.12
CA PHE A 44 -1.42 -10.44 0.20
C PHE A 44 -2.45 -9.36 0.54
N MET A 45 -3.03 -8.70 -0.47
CA MET A 45 -4.11 -7.74 -0.24
C MET A 45 -5.41 -8.48 0.07
N TRP A 46 -5.67 -9.63 -0.55
CA TRP A 46 -6.81 -10.47 -0.22
C TRP A 46 -6.69 -11.12 1.16
N ASP A 47 -5.50 -11.55 1.56
CA ASP A 47 -5.24 -12.13 2.87
C ASP A 47 -5.60 -11.16 4.00
N VAL A 48 -5.20 -9.88 3.89
CA VAL A 48 -5.54 -8.84 4.87
C VAL A 48 -7.04 -8.57 4.90
N ARG A 49 -7.69 -8.53 3.74
CA ARG A 49 -9.13 -8.26 3.63
C ARG A 49 -9.99 -9.39 4.18
N ALA A 50 -9.53 -10.63 4.05
CA ALA A 50 -10.21 -11.83 4.53
C ALA A 50 -9.74 -12.27 5.92
N GLU A 51 -8.88 -11.48 6.58
CA GLU A 51 -8.41 -11.79 7.92
C GLU A 51 -9.60 -11.87 8.89
N SER A 52 -9.71 -12.98 9.63
CA SER A 52 -10.87 -13.25 10.48
C SER A 52 -11.09 -12.16 11.53
N GLY A 53 -10.01 -11.60 12.10
CA GLY A 53 -10.12 -10.51 13.08
C GLY A 53 -10.70 -9.22 12.49
N VAL A 54 -10.40 -8.94 11.22
CA VAL A 54 -10.95 -7.80 10.48
C VAL A 54 -12.42 -8.05 10.18
N LEU A 55 -12.75 -9.22 9.59
CA LEU A 55 -14.13 -9.58 9.26
C LEU A 55 -15.04 -9.59 10.49
N GLU A 56 -14.61 -10.20 11.59
CA GLU A 56 -15.39 -10.27 12.83
C GLU A 56 -15.67 -8.87 13.40
N ALA A 57 -14.67 -7.98 13.37
CA ALA A 57 -14.85 -6.61 13.84
C ALA A 57 -15.93 -5.87 13.05
N TYR A 58 -15.92 -5.97 11.72
CA TYR A 58 -16.92 -5.33 10.86
C TYR A 58 -18.29 -6.01 10.94
N SER A 59 -18.33 -7.34 11.05
CA SER A 59 -19.59 -8.06 11.20
C SER A 59 -20.32 -7.70 12.48
N ARG A 60 -19.61 -7.54 13.60
CA ARG A 60 -20.21 -7.05 14.86
C ARG A 60 -20.66 -5.60 14.77
N LEU A 61 -19.92 -4.75 14.06
CA LEU A 61 -20.26 -3.33 13.91
C LEU A 61 -21.55 -3.13 13.09
N TRP A 62 -21.74 -3.94 12.05
CA TRP A 62 -22.84 -3.80 11.09
C TRP A 62 -23.97 -4.83 11.27
N ASP A 63 -23.87 -5.70 12.28
CA ASP A 63 -24.83 -6.77 12.57
C ASP A 63 -25.10 -7.69 11.36
N THR A 64 -24.05 -8.02 10.60
CA THR A 64 -24.16 -8.87 9.41
C THR A 64 -22.83 -9.53 9.02
N GLU A 65 -22.89 -10.79 8.60
CA GLU A 65 -21.75 -11.50 7.99
C GLU A 65 -21.61 -11.22 6.49
N LYS A 66 -22.61 -10.59 5.87
CA LYS A 66 -22.61 -10.24 4.44
C LYS A 66 -21.92 -8.90 4.25
N LEU A 67 -20.59 -8.91 4.33
CA LEU A 67 -19.77 -7.71 4.15
C LEU A 67 -19.43 -7.48 2.67
N LEU A 68 -19.44 -6.21 2.26
CA LEU A 68 -18.91 -5.74 0.99
C LEU A 68 -17.53 -5.13 1.21
N ILE A 69 -16.68 -5.15 0.18
CA ILE A 69 -15.35 -4.57 0.26
C ILE A 69 -15.07 -3.63 -0.91
N SER A 70 -14.46 -2.49 -0.61
CA SER A 70 -13.87 -1.60 -1.59
C SER A 70 -12.44 -2.02 -1.89
N PHE A 71 -12.02 -1.85 -3.14
CA PHE A 71 -10.62 -2.01 -3.52
C PHE A 71 -9.88 -0.69 -3.34
N ASP A 72 -8.71 -0.78 -2.70
CA ASP A 72 -7.75 0.30 -2.57
C ASP A 72 -6.35 -0.28 -2.76
N GLY A 73 -5.38 0.61 -2.95
CA GLY A 73 -3.97 0.33 -3.03
C GLY A 73 -3.31 0.11 -1.67
N PHE A 74 -1.99 0.15 -1.65
CA PHE A 74 -1.21 0.08 -0.42
C PHE A 74 -0.10 1.12 -0.38
N ASN A 75 0.40 1.41 0.82
CA ASN A 75 1.56 2.27 1.02
C ASN A 75 2.78 1.44 1.39
N LEU A 76 3.92 1.68 0.72
CA LEU A 76 5.18 0.99 1.04
C LEU A 76 6.37 1.96 1.01
N GLY A 77 6.93 2.23 2.19
CA GLY A 77 8.16 3.00 2.33
C GLY A 77 9.36 2.10 2.60
N PHE A 78 10.44 2.26 1.83
CA PHE A 78 11.73 1.65 2.13
C PHE A 78 12.57 2.57 3.04
N PRO A 79 13.12 2.07 4.15
CA PRO A 79 13.98 2.87 5.02
C PRO A 79 15.29 3.20 4.29
N HIS A 80 15.73 4.46 4.40
CA HIS A 80 16.97 4.95 3.77
C HIS A 80 17.08 4.65 2.26
N ARG A 81 15.96 4.77 1.54
CA ARG A 81 15.91 4.64 0.07
C ARG A 81 16.96 5.55 -0.59
N PRO A 82 17.91 5.01 -1.39
CA PRO A 82 19.11 5.77 -1.83
C PRO A 82 18.83 7.05 -2.63
N ASP A 83 17.74 7.06 -3.39
CA ASP A 83 17.35 8.13 -4.31
C ASP A 83 16.13 8.93 -3.80
N ARG A 84 15.84 8.86 -2.51
CA ARG A 84 14.81 9.67 -1.87
C ARG A 84 15.46 10.70 -0.97
N ASP A 85 15.41 11.96 -1.41
CA ASP A 85 15.79 13.08 -0.56
C ASP A 85 14.84 13.16 0.65
N GLY A 86 15.42 13.40 1.82
CA GLY A 86 14.76 13.24 3.12
C GLY A 86 13.44 14.00 3.26
N VAL A 87 12.47 13.30 3.85
CA VAL A 87 11.18 13.76 4.41
C VAL A 87 10.28 14.49 3.39
N SER A 88 9.31 13.77 2.81
CA SER A 88 8.11 14.43 2.26
C SER A 88 7.54 15.34 3.34
N PRO A 89 7.29 16.64 3.06
CA PRO A 89 6.69 17.52 4.04
C PRO A 89 5.41 16.88 4.57
N ALA A 90 5.24 16.90 5.89
CA ALA A 90 4.05 16.34 6.52
C ALA A 90 2.79 16.92 5.86
N TRP A 91 1.76 16.09 5.72
CA TRP A 91 0.47 16.54 5.18
C TRP A 91 0.00 17.80 5.95
N PRO A 92 -0.41 18.88 5.25
CA PRO A 92 -0.85 20.09 5.93
C PRO A 92 -2.03 19.77 6.86
N ARG A 93 -1.88 20.07 8.16
CA ARG A 93 -2.91 19.79 9.20
C ARG A 93 -4.22 20.58 9.05
N ASN A 94 -4.42 21.27 7.93
CA ASN A 94 -5.49 22.26 7.75
C ASN A 94 -6.57 21.85 6.74
N GLN A 95 -6.56 20.63 6.22
CA GLN A 95 -7.67 20.09 5.42
C GLN A 95 -8.63 19.28 6.32
N ILE A 96 -9.20 19.94 7.33
CA ILE A 96 -10.44 19.44 7.93
C ILE A 96 -11.53 19.70 6.89
N LEU A 97 -12.04 18.62 6.31
CA LEU A 97 -13.27 18.60 5.52
C LEU A 97 -14.35 19.32 6.34
N ARG A 98 -14.66 20.56 5.97
CA ARG A 98 -15.97 21.13 6.30
C ARG A 98 -16.96 20.42 5.40
N VAL A 99 -17.46 19.28 5.88
CA VAL A 99 -18.69 18.70 5.37
C VAL A 99 -19.80 19.65 5.80
N ILE A 100 -20.33 20.41 4.84
CA ILE A 100 -21.64 21.04 4.87
C ILE A 100 -22.55 20.25 3.93
#